data_AF-A0AAD7EF33-F1
#
_entry.id   AF-A0AAD7EF33-F1
#
_cell.length_a   1.000
_cell.length_b   1.000
_cell.length_c   1.000
_cell.angle_alpha   90.00
_cell.angle_beta   90.00
_cell.angle_gamma   90.00
#
_symmetry.space_group_name_H-M   'P 1'
#
loop_
_entity.id
_entity.type
_entity.pdbx_description
1 polymer ?
#
loop_
_entity_poly.entity_id
_entity_poly.type
_entity_poly.pdbx_seq_one_letter_code
_entity_poly.pdbx_strand_id
1 'polypeptide(L)'
;MCPNAALLRDKVMRVAGNKLTTAIWTSRCGELQDVQVIFTALESMTAKVFHLQLDKCKRRVNRLVYDEIHGLLSEVDYRRDFIKLEKLAVVPIQKIYLSATIPIYLLQRLWNMLAAPPTTRTICAPFVQRNLRIHRVTLHPNDDRATFLELLLPHLAQQYMGDQRQGIVFLNAKQDVDDIHAHCISHGIDRSPLIRQLRLAGERRGIVDGWRCALDYRYGNPHSRNRQCQLCRGHRCRLGSWSYSPRTGVGPCRAERAARIRFFDCIPPTPLSV
;
A
#
# COMPACT_ATOMS: atom_id res chain seq x y z
N MET A 1 -3.30 -3.92 -16.66
CA MET A 1 -2.66 -2.59 -16.57
C MET A 1 -2.42 -2.24 -15.12
N CYS A 2 -1.27 -1.64 -14.77
CA CYS A 2 -1.05 -1.04 -13.47
C CYS A 2 -0.26 0.27 -13.62
N PRO A 3 -0.72 1.38 -13.03
CA PRO A 3 -0.10 2.69 -13.25
C PRO A 3 1.21 2.89 -12.46
N ASN A 4 1.52 2.02 -11.50
CA ASN A 4 2.71 2.14 -10.65
C ASN A 4 3.66 0.97 -10.89
N ALA A 5 4.89 1.28 -11.31
CA ALA A 5 5.94 0.29 -11.58
C ALA A 5 6.33 -0.53 -10.33
N ALA A 6 6.25 0.04 -9.13
CA ALA A 6 6.51 -0.70 -7.90
C ALA A 6 5.45 -1.78 -7.66
N LEU A 7 4.18 -1.48 -7.93
CA LEU A 7 3.07 -2.44 -7.81
C LEU A 7 3.12 -3.53 -8.88
N LEU A 8 3.67 -3.24 -10.07
CA LEU A 8 3.84 -4.24 -11.13
C LEU A 8 4.71 -5.42 -10.66
N ARG A 9 5.87 -5.13 -10.05
CA ARG A 9 6.80 -6.18 -9.58
C ARG A 9 6.18 -7.06 -8.51
N ASP A 10 5.51 -6.46 -7.53
CA ASP A 10 4.84 -7.20 -6.46
C ASP A 10 3.76 -8.13 -7.00
N LYS A 11 2.99 -7.69 -8.00
CA LYS A 11 1.97 -8.53 -8.64
C LYS A 11 2.57 -9.69 -9.42
N VAL A 12 3.64 -9.44 -10.18
CA VAL A 12 4.35 -10.50 -10.91
C VAL A 12 4.84 -11.56 -9.94
N MET A 13 5.47 -11.16 -8.83
CA MET A 13 5.93 -12.11 -7.80
C MET A 13 4.79 -12.93 -7.19
N ARG A 14 3.66 -12.29 -6.85
CA ARG A 14 2.49 -13.00 -6.29
C ARG A 14 1.88 -13.99 -7.28
N VAL A 15 1.80 -13.63 -8.56
CA VAL A 15 1.24 -14.52 -9.59
C VAL A 15 2.20 -15.67 -9.90
N ALA A 16 3.51 -15.42 -9.92
CA ALA A 16 4.51 -16.48 -10.05
C ALA A 16 4.42 -17.52 -8.92
N GLY A 17 4.14 -17.08 -7.68
CA GLY A 17 3.88 -17.98 -6.54
C GLY A 17 2.68 -18.91 -6.72
N ASN A 18 1.76 -18.58 -7.64
CA ASN A 18 0.60 -19.41 -8.00
C ASN A 18 0.84 -20.28 -9.24
N LYS A 19 2.11 -20.44 -9.68
CA LYS A 19 2.51 -21.24 -10.85
C LYS A 19 1.89 -20.81 -12.18
N LEU A 20 1.49 -19.54 -12.29
CA LEU A 20 0.98 -18.98 -13.56
C LEU A 20 2.12 -18.37 -14.37
N THR A 21 2.12 -18.59 -15.68
CA THR A 21 3.11 -17.97 -16.58
C THR A 21 2.80 -16.48 -16.75
N THR A 22 3.78 -15.63 -16.43
CA THR A 22 3.62 -14.18 -16.43
C THR A 22 4.66 -13.50 -17.30
N ALA A 23 4.28 -12.38 -17.90
CA ALA A 23 5.22 -11.49 -18.57
C ALA A 23 4.89 -10.03 -18.24
N ILE A 24 5.91 -9.17 -18.26
CA ILE A 24 5.73 -7.72 -18.28
C ILE A 24 5.87 -7.29 -19.73
N TRP A 25 4.80 -6.75 -20.31
CA TRP A 25 4.84 -6.19 -21.65
C TRP A 25 5.40 -4.78 -21.62
N THR A 26 6.32 -4.53 -22.54
CA THR A 26 6.91 -3.23 -22.84
C THR A 26 6.93 -3.06 -24.36
N SER A 27 7.16 -1.85 -24.86
CA SER A 27 7.31 -1.60 -26.30
C SER A 27 8.45 -2.37 -26.97
N ARG A 28 9.37 -2.94 -26.18
CA ARG A 28 10.51 -3.75 -26.65
C ARG A 28 10.25 -5.26 -26.57
N CYS A 29 9.12 -5.69 -26.02
CA CYS A 29 8.80 -7.12 -25.94
C CYS A 29 8.51 -7.67 -27.34
N GLY A 30 9.16 -8.78 -27.69
CA GLY A 30 8.82 -9.57 -28.87
C GLY A 30 7.51 -10.34 -28.70
N GLU A 31 7.32 -11.38 -29.52
CA GLU A 31 6.14 -12.24 -29.41
C GLU A 31 6.12 -12.99 -28.07
N LEU A 32 4.97 -12.96 -27.40
CA LEU A 32 4.75 -13.68 -26.16
C LEU A 32 4.07 -15.01 -26.50
N GLN A 33 4.79 -16.11 -26.27
CA GLN A 33 4.25 -17.47 -26.36
C GLN A 33 4.00 -18.01 -24.95
N ASP A 34 2.91 -18.76 -24.78
CA ASP A 34 2.55 -19.48 -23.54
C ASP A 34 2.46 -18.64 -22.25
N VAL A 35 2.11 -17.36 -22.38
CA VAL A 35 1.86 -16.46 -21.24
C VAL A 35 0.37 -16.43 -20.88
N GLN A 36 0.05 -16.71 -19.62
CA GLN A 36 -1.32 -16.65 -19.09
C GLN A 36 -1.69 -15.24 -18.59
N VAL A 37 -0.73 -14.48 -18.04
CA VAL A 37 -0.98 -13.14 -17.49
C VAL A 37 0.07 -12.15 -17.97
N ILE A 38 -0.40 -11.08 -18.62
CA ILE A 38 0.45 -9.99 -19.10
C ILE A 38 0.22 -8.75 -18.24
N PHE A 39 1.28 -8.29 -17.60
CA PHE A 39 1.31 -7.01 -16.90
C PHE A 39 1.82 -5.92 -17.82
N THR A 40 1.15 -4.77 -17.86
CA THR A 40 1.57 -3.64 -18.70
C THR A 40 1.37 -2.34 -17.93
N ALA A 41 2.28 -1.40 -18.12
CA ALA A 41 2.14 -0.02 -17.66
C ALA A 41 1.12 0.71 -18.54
N LEU A 42 0.52 1.79 -18.03
CA LEU A 42 -0.48 2.57 -18.78
C LEU A 42 0.12 3.15 -20.07
N GLU A 43 1.30 3.72 -19.96
CA GLU A 43 2.06 4.38 -21.03
C GLU A 43 2.39 3.37 -22.14
N SER A 44 2.70 2.12 -21.75
CA SER A 44 2.93 1.02 -22.68
C SER A 44 1.64 0.56 -23.36
N MET A 45 0.55 0.42 -22.60
CA MET A 45 -0.73 -0.05 -23.12
C MET A 45 -1.38 0.91 -24.12
N THR A 46 -1.09 2.21 -24.00
CA THR A 46 -1.61 3.26 -24.90
C THR A 46 -0.74 3.47 -26.14
N ALA A 47 0.40 2.79 -26.23
CA ALA A 47 1.28 2.87 -27.38
C ALA A 47 0.69 2.15 -28.60
N LYS A 48 0.85 2.73 -29.80
CA LYS A 48 0.34 2.15 -31.05
C LYS A 48 0.79 0.69 -31.27
N VAL A 49 2.03 0.37 -30.90
CA VAL A 49 2.59 -0.98 -30.99
C VAL A 49 1.80 -1.98 -30.14
N PHE A 50 1.34 -1.59 -28.95
CA PHE A 50 0.49 -2.43 -28.11
C PHE A 50 -0.84 -2.72 -28.80
N HIS A 51 -1.49 -1.70 -29.36
CA HIS A 51 -2.76 -1.87 -30.06
C HIS A 51 -2.64 -2.81 -31.27
N LEU A 52 -1.56 -2.68 -32.06
CA LEU A 52 -1.30 -3.57 -33.19
C LEU A 52 -1.08 -5.02 -32.72
N GLN A 53 -0.33 -5.22 -31.64
CA GLN A 53 -0.10 -6.55 -31.09
C GLN A 53 -1.38 -7.14 -30.51
N LEU A 54 -2.16 -6.34 -29.78
CA LEU A 54 -3.44 -6.75 -29.23
C LEU A 54 -4.41 -7.14 -30.34
N ASP A 55 -4.46 -6.41 -31.45
CA ASP A 55 -5.35 -6.75 -32.56
C ASP A 55 -4.98 -8.09 -33.22
N LYS A 56 -3.68 -8.38 -33.35
CA LYS A 56 -3.18 -9.70 -33.82
C LYS A 56 -3.56 -10.84 -32.88
N CYS A 57 -3.51 -10.61 -31.57
CA CYS A 57 -3.75 -11.66 -30.58
C CYS A 57 -5.12 -11.62 -29.90
N LYS A 58 -6.04 -10.73 -30.29
CA LYS A 58 -7.32 -10.49 -29.59
C LYS A 58 -8.16 -11.75 -29.38
N ARG A 59 -8.09 -12.72 -30.30
CA ARG A 59 -8.80 -14.01 -30.19
C ARG A 59 -8.26 -14.89 -29.05
N ARG A 60 -7.01 -14.66 -28.61
CA ARG A 60 -6.34 -15.36 -27.52
C ARG A 60 -6.41 -14.59 -26.19
N VAL A 61 -6.94 -13.37 -26.19
CA VAL A 61 -7.04 -12.53 -24.99
C VAL A 61 -8.48 -12.54 -24.49
N ASN A 62 -8.72 -13.22 -23.37
CA ASN A 62 -10.05 -13.31 -22.80
C ASN A 62 -10.52 -12.01 -22.15
N ARG A 63 -9.61 -11.29 -21.47
CA ARG A 63 -9.96 -10.15 -20.60
C ARG A 63 -8.86 -9.09 -20.57
N LEU A 64 -9.28 -7.82 -20.45
CA LEU A 64 -8.42 -6.70 -20.10
C LEU A 64 -8.76 -6.23 -18.70
N VAL A 65 -7.76 -6.18 -17.81
CA VAL A 65 -7.93 -5.74 -16.42
C VAL A 65 -7.21 -4.42 -16.22
N TYR A 66 -7.95 -3.39 -15.82
CA TYR A 66 -7.46 -2.06 -15.51
C TYR A 66 -7.49 -1.85 -14.00
N ASP A 67 -6.32 -1.76 -13.40
CA ASP A 67 -6.20 -1.52 -11.96
C ASP A 67 -5.95 -0.05 -11.63
N GLU A 68 -6.40 0.37 -10.45
CA GLU A 68 -6.37 1.77 -9.98
C GLU A 68 -7.05 2.73 -10.97
N ILE A 69 -8.22 2.32 -11.48
CA ILE A 69 -8.91 3.07 -12.53
C ILE A 69 -9.39 4.45 -12.08
N HIS A 70 -9.45 4.70 -10.77
CA HIS A 70 -9.74 6.03 -10.21
C HIS A 70 -8.73 7.09 -10.61
N GLY A 71 -7.52 6.71 -11.07
CA GLY A 71 -6.54 7.64 -11.61
C GLY A 71 -7.08 8.47 -12.78
N LEU A 72 -8.07 7.95 -13.52
CA LEU A 72 -8.81 8.71 -14.54
C LEU A 72 -9.60 9.89 -13.99
N LEU A 73 -9.95 9.91 -12.70
CA LEU A 73 -10.73 10.99 -12.11
C LEU A 73 -9.82 12.03 -11.44
N SER A 74 -8.71 11.57 -10.84
CA SER A 74 -7.83 12.39 -10.01
C SER A 74 -6.56 12.88 -10.71
N GLU A 75 -6.10 12.19 -11.75
CA GLU A 75 -4.80 12.45 -12.39
C GLU A 75 -4.91 12.86 -13.87
N VAL A 76 -6.08 13.29 -14.35
CA VAL A 76 -6.30 13.60 -15.78
C VAL A 76 -5.27 14.60 -16.31
N ASP A 77 -4.99 15.65 -15.54
CA ASP A 77 -4.06 16.71 -15.93
C ASP A 77 -2.59 16.22 -15.88
N TYR A 78 -2.31 15.22 -15.04
CA TYR A 78 -0.97 14.71 -14.79
C TYR A 78 -0.59 13.55 -15.73
N ARG A 79 -1.55 12.70 -16.12
CA ARG A 79 -1.34 11.54 -17.00
C ARG A 79 -2.28 11.56 -18.19
N ARG A 80 -1.93 12.37 -19.18
CA ARG A 80 -2.70 12.51 -20.44
C ARG A 80 -2.94 11.20 -21.18
N ASP A 81 -2.11 10.18 -20.96
CA ASP A 81 -2.28 8.85 -21.57
C ASP A 81 -3.57 8.15 -21.15
N PHE A 82 -4.14 8.51 -20.00
CA PHE A 82 -5.44 7.99 -19.57
C PHE A 82 -6.56 8.30 -20.59
N ILE A 83 -6.52 9.44 -21.27
CA ILE A 83 -7.51 9.82 -22.30
C ILE A 83 -7.46 8.84 -23.48
N LYS A 84 -6.29 8.23 -23.75
CA LYS A 84 -6.12 7.28 -24.85
C LYS A 84 -6.78 5.92 -24.58
N LEU A 85 -7.21 5.66 -23.35
CA LEU A 85 -7.91 4.41 -23.00
C LEU A 85 -9.26 4.26 -23.69
N GLU A 86 -9.89 5.36 -24.10
CA GLU A 86 -11.11 5.34 -24.91
C GLU A 86 -10.95 4.47 -26.18
N LYS A 87 -9.75 4.48 -26.78
CA LYS A 87 -9.45 3.66 -27.97
C LYS A 87 -9.49 2.16 -27.70
N LEU A 88 -9.35 1.75 -26.43
CA LEU A 88 -9.49 0.34 -26.04
C LEU A 88 -10.95 -0.04 -25.82
N ALA A 89 -11.87 0.92 -25.64
CA ALA A 89 -13.29 0.67 -25.42
C ALA A 89 -13.91 -0.16 -26.56
N VAL A 90 -13.54 0.15 -27.80
CA VAL A 90 -14.05 -0.51 -29.02
C VAL A 90 -13.54 -1.94 -29.22
N VAL A 91 -12.49 -2.36 -28.51
CA VAL A 91 -11.94 -3.72 -28.65
C VAL A 91 -12.95 -4.72 -28.08
N PRO A 92 -13.39 -5.76 -28.82
CA PRO A 92 -14.44 -6.68 -28.39
C PRO A 92 -13.92 -7.74 -27.41
N ILE A 93 -13.22 -7.29 -26.36
CA ILE A 93 -12.72 -8.10 -25.25
C ILE A 93 -13.40 -7.61 -23.97
N GLN A 94 -13.70 -8.53 -23.06
CA GLN A 94 -14.27 -8.20 -21.76
C GLN A 94 -13.30 -7.31 -20.96
N LYS A 95 -13.82 -6.23 -20.39
CA LYS A 95 -13.04 -5.26 -19.61
C LYS A 95 -13.45 -5.34 -18.15
N ILE A 96 -12.45 -5.38 -17.27
CA ILE A 96 -12.63 -5.36 -15.83
C ILE A 96 -11.89 -4.14 -15.29
N TYR A 97 -12.62 -3.27 -14.61
CA TYR A 97 -12.10 -2.05 -14.01
C TYR A 97 -12.08 -2.22 -12.49
N LEU A 98 -10.91 -2.04 -11.88
CA LEU A 98 -10.69 -2.23 -10.45
C LEU A 98 -10.28 -0.90 -9.80
N SER A 99 -10.90 -0.61 -8.66
CA SER A 99 -10.49 0.48 -7.76
C SER A 99 -11.11 0.28 -6.39
N ALA A 100 -10.43 0.78 -5.36
CA ALA A 100 -10.94 0.83 -3.98
C ALA A 100 -11.59 2.18 -3.61
N THR A 101 -11.36 3.24 -4.40
CA THR A 101 -11.51 4.63 -3.93
C THR A 101 -12.47 5.49 -4.76
N ILE A 102 -13.33 4.90 -5.60
CA ILE A 102 -14.27 5.68 -6.43
C ILE A 102 -15.56 5.99 -5.65
N PRO A 103 -15.89 7.27 -5.41
CA PRO A 103 -17.19 7.65 -4.88
C PRO A 103 -18.31 7.33 -5.88
N ILE A 104 -19.46 6.85 -5.39
CA ILE A 104 -20.60 6.44 -6.23
C ILE A 104 -21.03 7.54 -7.20
N TYR A 105 -21.07 8.80 -6.74
CA TYR A 105 -21.47 9.95 -7.57
C TYR A 105 -20.50 10.26 -8.72
N LEU A 106 -19.28 9.71 -8.71
CA LEU A 106 -18.31 9.86 -9.81
C LEU A 106 -18.32 8.69 -10.80
N LEU A 107 -19.05 7.61 -10.53
CA LEU A 107 -19.05 6.42 -11.41
C LEU A 107 -19.52 6.73 -12.82
N GLN A 108 -20.60 7.50 -12.98
CA GLN A 108 -21.10 7.84 -14.31
C GLN A 108 -20.06 8.64 -15.11
N ARG A 109 -19.39 9.59 -14.46
CA ARG A 109 -18.30 10.35 -15.09
C ARG A 109 -17.17 9.42 -15.54
N LEU A 110 -16.77 8.47 -14.70
CA LEU A 110 -15.75 7.49 -15.05
C LEU A 110 -16.15 6.64 -16.26
N TRP A 111 -17.40 6.16 -16.31
CA TRP A 111 -17.91 5.37 -17.43
C TRP A 111 -17.92 6.15 -18.74
N ASN A 112 -18.30 7.42 -18.70
CA ASN A 112 -18.24 8.29 -19.86
C ASN A 112 -16.78 8.45 -20.34
N MET A 113 -15.83 8.69 -19.43
CA MET A 113 -14.41 8.84 -19.77
C MET A 113 -13.78 7.56 -20.36
N LEU A 114 -14.27 6.40 -19.94
CA LEU A 114 -13.83 5.10 -20.47
C LEU A 114 -14.54 4.70 -21.76
N ALA A 115 -15.53 5.47 -22.22
CA ALA A 115 -16.52 5.05 -23.20
C ALA A 115 -17.05 3.63 -22.89
N ALA A 116 -17.31 3.36 -21.61
CA ALA A 116 -17.79 2.07 -21.16
C ALA A 116 -19.21 1.82 -21.69
N PRO A 117 -19.54 0.61 -22.18
CA PRO A 117 -20.88 0.32 -22.66
C PRO A 117 -21.94 0.54 -21.58
N PRO A 118 -23.19 0.92 -21.93
CA PRO A 118 -24.28 1.07 -20.96
C PRO A 118 -24.60 -0.22 -20.18
N THR A 119 -24.21 -1.38 -20.70
CA THR A 119 -24.34 -2.69 -20.05
C THR A 119 -23.29 -2.96 -18.97
N THR A 120 -22.37 -2.01 -18.72
CA THR A 120 -21.33 -2.13 -17.70
C THR A 120 -21.95 -2.21 -16.31
N ARG A 121 -21.69 -3.32 -15.61
CA ARG A 121 -22.17 -3.54 -14.24
C ARG A 121 -21.14 -3.06 -13.24
N THR A 122 -21.60 -2.36 -12.21
CA THR A 122 -20.76 -1.98 -11.06
C THR A 122 -21.05 -2.93 -9.91
N ILE A 123 -19.99 -3.52 -9.33
CA ILE A 123 -20.08 -4.36 -8.14
C ILE A 123 -19.24 -3.69 -7.06
N CYS A 124 -19.88 -3.32 -5.95
CA CYS A 124 -19.22 -2.69 -4.81
C CYS A 124 -19.19 -3.67 -3.64
N ALA A 125 -17.99 -4.02 -3.17
CA ALA A 125 -17.86 -4.71 -1.89
C ALA A 125 -18.16 -3.73 -0.75
N PRO A 126 -18.79 -4.17 0.35
CA PRO A 126 -19.00 -3.33 1.52
C PRO A 126 -17.66 -2.91 2.13
N PHE A 127 -17.51 -1.63 2.48
CA PHE A 127 -16.33 -1.12 3.17
C PHE A 127 -16.31 -1.46 4.67
N VAL A 128 -17.44 -1.95 5.21
CA VAL A 128 -17.59 -2.24 6.64
C VAL A 128 -16.63 -3.36 7.05
N GLN A 129 -15.65 -3.02 7.89
CA GLN A 129 -14.76 -3.98 8.53
C GLN A 129 -15.25 -4.21 9.97
N ARG A 130 -15.99 -5.31 10.17
CA ARG A 130 -16.66 -5.62 11.45
C ARG A 130 -15.68 -5.82 12.62
N ASN A 131 -14.43 -6.13 12.33
CA ASN A 131 -13.35 -6.28 13.29
C ASN A 131 -12.65 -4.96 13.65
N LEU A 132 -12.98 -3.84 12.99
CA LEU A 132 -12.43 -2.53 13.33
C LEU A 132 -13.35 -1.78 14.29
N ARG A 133 -12.77 -1.31 15.40
CA ARG A 133 -13.42 -0.36 16.31
C ARG A 133 -12.86 1.03 16.06
N ILE A 134 -13.75 1.99 15.84
CA ILE A 134 -13.37 3.38 15.57
C ILE A 134 -13.61 4.21 16.82
N HIS A 135 -12.53 4.71 17.41
CA HIS A 135 -12.57 5.64 18.53
C HIS A 135 -12.22 7.04 18.04
N ARG A 136 -13.03 8.04 18.41
CA ARG A 136 -12.73 9.45 18.15
C ARG A 136 -12.42 10.13 19.48
N VAL A 137 -11.19 10.58 19.62
CA VAL A 137 -10.75 11.39 20.75
C VAL A 137 -10.63 12.84 20.27
N THR A 138 -11.24 13.76 21.00
CA THR A 138 -11.17 15.19 20.71
C THR A 138 -10.36 15.87 21.80
N LEU A 139 -9.36 16.62 21.37
CA LEU A 139 -8.54 17.46 22.22
C LEU A 139 -9.33 18.68 22.69
N HIS A 140 -9.27 19.02 23.97
CA HIS A 140 -9.79 20.31 24.42
C HIS A 140 -8.89 21.42 23.84
N PRO A 141 -9.42 22.58 23.40
CA PRO A 141 -8.61 23.64 22.81
C PRO A 141 -7.49 24.17 23.70
N ASN A 142 -7.66 24.04 25.02
CA ASN A 142 -6.68 24.48 26.01
C ASN A 142 -5.68 23.39 26.41
N ASP A 143 -5.86 22.14 25.95
CA ASP A 143 -4.92 21.08 26.25
C ASP A 143 -3.67 21.25 25.39
N ASP A 144 -2.51 21.32 26.02
CA ASP A 144 -1.27 21.23 25.26
C ASP A 144 -1.14 19.83 24.65
N ARG A 145 -0.62 19.81 23.42
CA ARG A 145 -0.43 18.61 22.65
C ARG A 145 0.50 17.62 23.36
N ALA A 146 1.53 18.09 24.07
CA ALA A 146 2.45 17.22 24.78
C ALA A 146 1.72 16.46 25.90
N THR A 147 0.94 17.17 26.72
CA THR A 147 0.11 16.58 27.77
C THR A 147 -0.88 15.56 27.22
N PHE A 148 -1.46 15.82 26.04
CA PHE A 148 -2.35 14.85 25.42
C PHE A 148 -1.63 13.57 24.98
N LEU A 149 -0.45 13.69 24.37
CA LEU A 149 0.33 12.52 23.97
C LEU A 149 0.79 11.72 25.18
N GLU A 150 1.16 12.41 26.27
CA GLU A 150 1.48 11.83 27.58
C GLU A 150 0.34 10.98 28.15
N LEU A 151 -0.91 11.39 27.96
CA LEU A 151 -2.07 10.62 28.43
C LEU A 151 -2.48 9.53 27.44
N LEU A 152 -2.41 9.82 26.15
CA LEU A 152 -2.90 8.94 25.10
C LEU A 152 -1.99 7.71 24.92
N LEU A 153 -0.66 7.89 24.88
CA LEU A 153 0.26 6.79 24.55
C LEU A 153 0.26 5.67 25.61
N PRO A 154 0.30 5.94 26.93
CA PRO A 154 0.18 4.90 27.94
C PRO A 154 -1.18 4.20 27.89
N HIS A 155 -2.26 4.96 27.69
CA HIS A 155 -3.60 4.39 27.54
C HIS A 155 -3.65 3.42 26.35
N LEU A 156 -3.08 3.81 25.21
CA LEU A 156 -3.02 2.95 24.03
C LEU A 156 -2.15 1.72 24.24
N ALA A 157 -1.00 1.90 24.89
CA ALA A 157 -0.09 0.82 25.22
C ALA A 157 -0.79 -0.23 26.09
N GLN A 158 -1.50 0.23 27.14
CA GLN A 158 -2.18 -0.64 28.08
C GLN A 158 -3.42 -1.33 27.48
N GLN A 159 -4.26 -0.60 26.75
CA GLN A 159 -5.56 -1.12 26.29
C GLN A 159 -5.45 -1.90 24.98
N TYR A 160 -4.57 -1.46 24.07
CA TYR A 160 -4.55 -1.93 22.69
C TYR A 160 -3.22 -2.57 22.30
N MET A 161 -2.10 -2.19 22.92
CA MET A 161 -0.77 -2.70 22.55
C MET A 161 -0.13 -3.61 23.59
N GLY A 162 -0.79 -4.75 23.87
CA GLY A 162 -0.18 -5.83 24.65
C GLY A 162 1.08 -6.40 24.00
N ASP A 163 1.74 -7.35 24.67
CA ASP A 163 3.08 -7.91 24.36
C ASP A 163 3.31 -8.40 22.93
N GLN A 164 2.23 -8.72 22.22
CA GLN A 164 2.30 -9.23 20.85
C GLN A 164 1.51 -8.42 19.83
N ARG A 165 0.90 -7.30 20.22
CA ARG A 165 0.12 -6.48 19.30
C ARG A 165 0.99 -5.44 18.62
N GLN A 166 0.65 -5.15 17.37
CA GLN A 166 1.33 -4.14 16.55
C GLN A 166 0.29 -3.11 16.13
N GLY A 167 0.70 -1.86 16.05
CA GLY A 167 -0.15 -0.78 15.56
C GLY A 167 0.62 0.18 14.68
N ILE A 168 -0.14 1.01 13.98
CA ILE A 168 0.38 2.07 13.11
C ILE A 168 -0.18 3.38 13.63
N VAL A 169 0.71 4.35 13.85
CA VAL A 169 0.33 5.72 14.23
C VAL A 169 0.57 6.63 13.04
N PHE A 170 -0.50 7.27 12.57
CA PHE A 170 -0.41 8.27 11.51
C PHE A 170 -0.31 9.67 12.12
N LEU A 171 0.69 10.42 11.68
CA LEU A 171 1.02 11.75 12.19
C LEU A 171 1.03 12.76 11.04
N ASN A 172 0.70 14.01 11.35
CA ASN A 172 0.53 15.04 10.34
C ASN A 172 1.86 15.66 9.89
N ALA A 173 2.80 15.84 10.83
CA ALA A 173 4.10 16.40 10.54
C ALA A 173 5.23 15.42 10.85
N LYS A 174 6.35 15.65 10.18
CA LYS A 174 7.58 14.88 10.35
C LYS A 174 8.13 15.03 11.77
N GLN A 175 8.16 16.25 12.28
CA GLN A 175 8.62 16.56 13.64
C GLN A 175 7.87 15.74 14.69
N ASP A 176 6.55 15.59 14.53
CA ASP A 176 5.71 14.80 15.43
C ASP A 176 6.18 13.36 15.61
N VAL A 177 6.77 12.78 14.56
CA VAL A 177 7.30 11.41 14.60
C VAL A 177 8.52 11.35 15.51
N ASP A 178 9.40 12.37 15.42
CA ASP A 178 10.61 12.46 16.23
C ASP A 178 10.24 12.72 17.71
N ASP A 179 9.25 13.58 17.96
CA ASP A 179 8.73 13.90 19.30
C ASP A 179 8.06 12.68 19.97
N ILE A 180 7.17 11.98 19.24
CA ILE A 180 6.50 10.77 19.76
C ILE A 180 7.51 9.64 19.96
N HIS A 181 8.50 9.51 19.09
CA HIS A 181 9.56 8.52 19.26
C HIS A 181 10.37 8.77 20.55
N ALA A 182 10.82 10.01 20.76
CA ALA A 182 11.53 10.39 21.98
C ALA A 182 10.67 10.14 23.23
N HIS A 183 9.37 10.43 23.15
CA HIS A 183 8.42 10.21 24.22
C HIS A 183 8.22 8.72 24.56
N CYS A 184 8.11 7.85 23.55
CA CYS A 184 8.03 6.41 23.75
C CYS A 184 9.28 5.85 24.43
N ILE A 185 10.48 6.33 24.03
CA ILE A 185 11.75 5.95 24.65
C ILE A 185 11.78 6.36 26.12
N SER A 186 11.41 7.60 26.44
CA SER A 186 11.48 8.12 27.82
C SER A 186 10.53 7.40 28.77
N HIS A 187 9.44 6.81 28.27
CA HIS A 187 8.44 6.09 29.07
C HIS A 187 8.65 4.57 29.07
N GLY A 188 9.80 4.07 28.59
CA GLY A 188 10.08 2.64 28.56
C GLY A 188 9.14 1.86 27.63
N ILE A 189 8.42 2.55 26.74
CA ILE A 189 7.68 1.97 25.61
C ILE A 189 8.70 1.68 24.48
N ASP A 190 9.87 1.17 24.85
CA ASP A 190 10.92 0.80 23.92
C ASP A 190 10.81 -0.70 23.58
N ARG A 191 9.87 -0.99 22.69
CA ARG A 191 9.81 -2.25 21.93
C ARG A 191 10.32 -2.02 20.50
N SER A 192 11.43 -1.28 20.36
CA SER A 192 12.07 -0.89 19.09
C SER A 192 12.27 -2.07 18.14
N PRO A 193 11.52 -2.05 17.02
CA PRO A 193 12.02 -1.40 15.80
C PRO A 193 11.03 -0.43 15.12
N LEU A 194 9.95 -0.02 15.81
CA LEU A 194 8.69 0.35 15.14
C LEU A 194 8.41 1.84 14.84
N ILE A 195 9.26 2.80 15.21
CA ILE A 195 9.06 4.22 14.86
C ILE A 195 10.26 4.71 14.05
N ARG A 196 10.28 4.40 12.75
CA ARG A 196 11.20 5.05 11.81
C ARG A 196 10.43 5.73 10.70
N GLN A 197 10.62 7.04 10.59
CA GLN A 197 10.15 7.81 9.44
C GLN A 197 10.59 7.12 8.15
N LEU A 198 9.71 7.09 7.15
CA LEU A 198 10.05 6.77 5.77
C LEU A 198 10.84 7.94 5.15
N ARG A 199 11.99 8.30 5.76
CA ARG A 199 12.78 9.51 5.48
C ARG A 199 13.51 9.40 4.14
N LEU A 200 13.97 8.20 3.74
CA LEU A 200 14.69 7.96 2.47
C LEU A 200 14.34 6.60 1.82
N ALA A 201 14.32 6.53 0.49
CA ALA A 201 13.94 5.34 -0.28
C ALA A 201 14.77 4.07 0.03
N GLY A 202 16.03 4.23 0.49
CA GLY A 202 16.89 3.13 0.94
C GLY A 202 16.48 2.55 2.31
N GLU A 203 16.02 3.40 3.23
CA GLU A 203 15.55 2.99 4.57
C GLU A 203 14.19 2.27 4.49
N ARG A 204 13.36 2.62 3.50
CA ARG A 204 12.04 2.00 3.29
C ARG A 204 12.12 0.48 3.13
N ARG A 205 13.12 0.00 2.37
CA ARG A 205 13.26 -1.43 2.10
C ARG A 205 13.67 -2.19 3.36
N GLY A 206 14.66 -1.69 4.11
CA GLY A 206 15.08 -2.30 5.38
C GLY A 206 13.99 -2.32 6.45
N ILE A 207 13.13 -1.29 6.50
CA ILE A 207 12.00 -1.22 7.46
C ILE A 207 10.90 -2.23 7.08
N VAL A 208 10.50 -2.27 5.81
CA VAL A 208 9.50 -3.21 5.32
C VAL A 208 10.00 -4.66 5.45
N ASP A 209 11.26 -4.91 5.11
CA ASP A 209 11.89 -6.23 5.24
C ASP A 209 12.05 -6.63 6.71
N GLY A 210 12.36 -5.69 7.61
CA GLY A 210 12.39 -5.92 9.06
C GLY A 210 11.02 -6.29 9.63
N TRP A 211 9.97 -5.57 9.25
CA TRP A 211 8.58 -5.90 9.61
C TRP A 211 8.16 -7.26 9.07
N ARG A 212 8.44 -7.53 7.79
CA ARG A 212 8.12 -8.80 7.14
C ARG A 212 8.87 -9.97 7.79
N CYS A 213 10.15 -9.80 8.10
CA CYS A 213 10.95 -10.82 8.77
C CYS A 213 10.45 -11.10 10.21
N ALA A 214 10.01 -10.07 10.94
CA ALA A 214 9.40 -10.23 12.26
C ALA A 214 8.06 -11.00 12.19
N LEU A 215 7.25 -10.74 11.16
CA LEU A 215 6.01 -11.46 10.89
C LEU A 215 6.30 -12.93 10.49
N ASP A 216 7.22 -13.17 9.55
CA ASP A 216 7.56 -14.51 9.06
C ASP A 216 8.15 -15.41 10.17
N TYR A 217 8.98 -14.85 11.06
CA TYR A 217 9.49 -15.56 12.23
C TYR A 217 8.37 -15.93 13.21
N ARG A 218 7.43 -15.00 13.46
CA ARG A 218 6.34 -15.18 14.42
C ARG A 218 5.27 -16.17 13.94
N TYR A 219 4.97 -16.20 12.65
CA TYR A 219 3.97 -17.12 12.08
C TYR A 219 4.55 -18.45 11.58
N GLY A 220 5.79 -18.78 11.97
CA GLY A 220 6.39 -20.09 11.69
C GLY A 220 6.69 -20.35 10.22
N ASN A 221 6.82 -19.30 9.41
CA ASN A 221 7.11 -19.45 7.99
C ASN A 221 8.55 -20.02 7.83
N PRO A 222 8.72 -21.17 7.14
CA PRO A 222 9.95 -21.96 7.19
C PRO A 222 11.21 -21.25 6.66
N HIS A 223 11.05 -20.17 5.89
CA HIS A 223 12.16 -19.32 5.43
C HIS A 223 12.95 -18.64 6.57
N SER A 224 12.40 -18.57 7.79
CA SER A 224 13.03 -17.91 8.95
C SER A 224 13.86 -18.84 9.85
N ARG A 225 13.78 -20.17 9.66
CA ARG A 225 14.51 -21.14 10.51
C ARG A 225 15.97 -21.37 10.09
N ASN A 226 16.31 -21.10 8.83
CA ASN A 226 17.71 -21.03 8.42
C ASN A 226 18.25 -19.62 8.68
N ARG A 227 19.37 -19.52 9.40
CA ARG A 227 20.02 -18.30 9.91
C ARG A 227 20.52 -17.30 8.83
N GLN A 228 19.97 -17.37 7.63
CA GLN A 228 20.23 -16.49 6.49
C GLN A 228 18.89 -16.09 5.88
N CYS A 229 18.20 -15.15 6.52
CA CYS A 229 17.11 -14.45 5.86
C CYS A 229 17.69 -13.74 4.63
N GLN A 230 17.28 -14.15 3.43
CA GLN A 230 17.77 -13.54 2.17
C GLN A 230 17.41 -12.05 2.07
N LEU A 231 16.36 -11.61 2.78
CA LEU A 231 15.98 -10.20 2.88
C LEU A 231 17.01 -9.38 3.69
N CYS A 232 17.75 -10.01 4.60
CA CYS A 232 18.71 -9.34 5.49
C CYS A 232 20.17 -9.37 4.97
N ARG A 233 20.41 -9.83 3.73
CA ARG A 233 21.74 -9.92 3.08
C ARG A 233 22.87 -10.41 4.02
N GLY A 234 22.61 -11.40 4.86
CA GLY A 234 23.62 -12.01 5.73
C GLY A 234 23.87 -11.31 7.08
N HIS A 235 23.12 -10.28 7.45
CA HIS A 235 23.16 -9.76 8.81
C HIS A 235 22.53 -10.78 9.79
N ARG A 236 23.25 -11.14 10.85
CA ARG A 236 22.73 -11.97 11.94
C ARG A 236 21.64 -11.18 12.68
N CYS A 237 20.38 -11.57 12.51
CA CYS A 237 19.29 -11.11 13.38
C CYS A 237 19.50 -11.70 14.78
N ARG A 238 20.22 -10.99 15.65
CA ARG A 238 20.09 -11.16 17.10
C ARG A 238 19.17 -10.05 17.61
N LEU A 239 18.23 -10.42 18.48
CA LEU A 239 17.49 -9.47 19.32
C LEU A 239 18.53 -8.72 20.17
N GLY A 240 18.84 -7.48 19.80
CA GLY A 240 19.82 -6.66 20.51
C GLY A 240 20.28 -5.46 19.68
N SER A 241 19.65 -4.31 19.94
CA SER A 241 20.11 -2.93 19.73
C SER A 241 20.89 -2.56 18.45
N TRP A 242 20.34 -1.66 17.66
CA TRP A 242 21.08 -0.83 16.69
C TRP A 242 21.21 0.58 17.27
N SER A 243 22.43 1.08 17.52
CA SER A 243 22.67 2.46 17.94
C SER A 243 23.25 3.30 16.81
N TYR A 244 22.73 4.53 16.65
CA TYR A 244 23.26 5.56 15.74
C TYR A 244 23.11 6.94 16.39
N SER A 245 24.10 7.81 16.25
CA SER A 245 24.18 9.14 16.88
C SER A 245 24.14 10.25 15.81
N PRO A 246 23.28 11.29 15.96
CA PRO A 246 23.38 12.49 15.12
C PRO A 246 23.67 13.76 15.93
N ARG A 247 24.62 14.58 15.46
CA ARG A 247 24.90 15.95 15.90
C ARG A 247 24.14 16.98 15.04
N THR A 248 23.44 17.90 15.73
CA THR A 248 23.14 19.35 15.47
C THR A 248 22.46 19.77 14.15
N GLY A 249 21.43 20.64 14.08
CA GLY A 249 20.68 21.45 15.07
C GLY A 249 19.59 22.36 14.41
N VAL A 250 18.70 22.94 15.26
CA VAL A 250 17.90 24.22 15.22
C VAL A 250 17.12 24.61 13.93
N GLY A 251 15.87 25.11 13.87
CA GLY A 251 14.77 25.55 14.76
C GLY A 251 13.65 26.22 13.88
N PRO A 252 12.40 26.48 14.36
CA PRO A 252 11.19 26.43 13.52
C PRO A 252 10.44 27.77 13.29
N CYS A 253 9.44 27.75 12.40
CA CYS A 253 8.38 28.77 12.32
C CYS A 253 6.99 28.10 12.25
N ARG A 254 6.08 28.50 13.17
CA ARG A 254 4.78 27.86 13.48
C ARG A 254 3.68 28.17 12.46
N ALA A 255 2.85 27.17 12.19
CA ALA A 255 1.42 27.36 11.88
C ALA A 255 0.64 26.16 12.43
N GLU A 256 -0.35 26.43 13.28
CA GLU A 256 -1.19 25.45 13.97
C GLU A 256 -1.97 24.55 12.99
N ARG A 257 -1.92 23.23 13.21
CA ARG A 257 -2.81 22.27 12.55
C ARG A 257 -3.26 21.22 13.55
N ALA A 258 -4.58 21.06 13.66
CA ALA A 258 -5.21 20.02 14.48
C ALA A 258 -4.68 18.62 14.09
N ALA A 259 -4.17 17.88 15.06
CA ALA A 259 -3.77 16.49 14.89
C ALA A 259 -4.99 15.57 14.84
N ARG A 260 -5.08 14.72 13.81
CA ARG A 260 -6.06 13.61 13.75
C ARG A 260 -5.28 12.31 13.81
N ILE A 261 -5.31 11.64 14.95
CA ILE A 261 -4.68 10.33 15.10
C ILE A 261 -5.75 9.26 14.83
N ARG A 262 -5.44 8.28 13.98
CA ARG A 262 -6.29 7.12 13.70
C ARG A 262 -5.54 5.85 14.08
N PHE A 263 -6.21 4.98 14.82
CA PHE A 263 -5.70 3.67 15.19
C PHE A 263 -6.46 2.59 14.43
N PHE A 264 -5.74 1.55 14.02
CA PHE A 264 -6.31 0.36 13.44
C PHE A 264 -5.91 -0.82 14.30
N ASP A 265 -6.89 -1.50 14.86
CA ASP A 265 -6.68 -2.68 15.69
C ASP A 265 -7.02 -3.91 14.84
N CYS A 266 -6.02 -4.67 14.43
CA CYS A 266 -6.22 -5.90 13.67
C CYS A 266 -6.40 -7.06 14.65
N ILE A 267 -7.65 -7.32 15.06
CA ILE A 267 -7.97 -8.52 15.83
C ILE A 267 -7.93 -9.73 14.87
N PRO A 268 -7.08 -10.75 15.13
CA PRO A 268 -7.10 -11.98 14.33
C PRO A 268 -8.47 -12.67 14.49
N PRO A 269 -8.99 -13.32 13.43
CA PRO A 269 -10.27 -14.02 13.53
C PRO A 269 -10.16 -15.10 14.61
N THR A 270 -11.12 -15.10 15.54
CA THR A 270 -11.33 -16.22 16.46
C THR A 270 -11.58 -17.47 15.60
N PRO A 271 -10.86 -18.58 15.82
CA PRO A 271 -11.18 -19.82 15.12
C PRO A 271 -12.64 -20.17 15.45
N LEU A 272 -13.46 -20.31 14.40
CA LEU A 272 -14.80 -20.87 14.54
C LEU A 272 -14.60 -22.30 15.06
N SER A 273 -14.95 -22.53 16.33
CA SER A 273 -15.21 -23.87 16.82
C SER A 273 -16.41 -24.39 16.05
N VAL A 274 -16.16 -25.39 15.19
CA VAL A 274 -17.20 -26.22 14.57
C VAL A 274 -17.78 -27.12 15.63
#